data_AF-A0A558DTP7-F1
#
_entry.id   AF-A0A558DTP7-F1
#
_cell.length_a   1.000
_cell.length_b   1.000
_cell.length_c   1.000
_cell.angle_alpha   90.00
_cell.angle_beta   90.00
_cell.angle_gamma   90.00
#
_symmetry.space_group_name_H-M   'P 1'
#
loop_
_entity.id
_entity.type
_entity.pdbx_description
1 polymer ?
#
loop_
_entity_poly.entity_id
_entity_poly.type
_entity_poly.pdbx_seq_one_letter_code
_entity_poly.pdbx_strand_id
1 'polypeptide(L)' 'MRRLILTSQRLAAVFFVGMLLLFSPIVTLFDRPELWFGIPLLYLYLFSVWVLLIASMAFVIGGRK' A
#
# COMPACT_ATOMS: atom_id res chain seq x y z
N MET A 1 26.93 -5.57 6.16
CA MET A 1 26.62 -4.63 5.06
C MET A 1 25.52 -5.14 4.11
N ARG A 2 25.58 -6.37 3.54
CA ARG A 2 24.52 -6.89 2.62
C ARG A 2 23.09 -6.89 3.18
N ARG A 3 22.89 -7.18 4.47
CA ARG A 3 21.54 -7.28 5.06
C ARG A 3 20.75 -5.96 5.07
N LEU A 4 21.44 -4.82 5.26
CA LEU A 4 20.81 -3.50 5.22
C LEU A 4 20.32 -3.18 3.81
N ILE A 5 21.08 -3.58 2.79
CA ILE A 5 20.75 -3.37 1.38
C ILE A 5 19.47 -4.15 1.01
N LEU A 6 19.31 -5.40 1.48
CA LEU A 6 18.07 -6.15 1.22
C LEU A 6 16.84 -5.52 1.89
N THR A 7 16.95 -5.04 3.12
CA THR A 7 15.82 -4.38 3.80
C THR A 7 15.45 -3.07 3.12
N SER A 8 16.43 -2.25 2.74
CA SER A 8 16.21 -1.02 1.97
C SER A 8 15.58 -1.29 0.60
N GLN A 9 16.01 -2.35 -0.10
CA GLN A 9 15.39 -2.74 -1.37
C GLN A 9 13.93 -3.20 -1.21
N ARG A 10 13.61 -3.95 -0.15
CA ARG A 10 12.23 -4.37 0.14
C ARG A 10 11.34 -3.18 0.48
N LEU A 11 11.84 -2.22 1.26
CA LEU A 11 11.13 -0.98 1.56
C LEU A 11 10.92 -0.12 0.30
N ALA A 12 11.93 -0.02 -0.56
CA ALA A 12 11.81 0.68 -1.84
C ALA A 12 10.76 0.00 -2.74
N ALA A 13 10.73 -1.34 -2.82
CA ALA A 13 9.71 -2.07 -3.56
C ALA A 13 8.29 -1.78 -3.02
N VAL A 14 8.11 -1.81 -1.69
CA VAL A 14 6.83 -1.45 -1.05
C VAL A 14 6.45 0.00 -1.38
N PHE A 15 7.41 0.92 -1.39
CA PHE A 15 7.18 2.32 -1.76
C PHE A 15 6.72 2.46 -3.22
N PHE A 16 7.42 1.85 -4.17
CA PHE A 16 7.01 1.91 -5.59
C PHE A 16 5.64 1.26 -5.83
N VAL A 17 5.34 0.15 -5.15
CA VAL A 17 4.02 -0.48 -5.19
C VAL A 17 2.96 0.45 -4.62
N GLY A 18 3.22 1.10 -3.48
CA GLY A 18 2.32 2.09 -2.91
C GLY A 18 2.11 3.29 -3.83
N MET A 19 3.17 3.76 -4.49
CA MET A 19 3.10 4.86 -5.43
C MET A 19 2.25 4.50 -6.65
N LEU A 20 2.41 3.29 -7.18
CA LEU A 20 1.53 2.77 -8.23
C LEU A 20 0.09 2.66 -7.73
N LEU A 21 -0.17 2.06 -6.57
CA LEU A 21 -1.56 1.87 -6.12
C LEU A 21 -2.27 3.18 -5.79
N LEU A 22 -1.56 4.20 -5.30
CA LEU A 22 -2.16 5.47 -4.86
C LEU A 22 -2.13 6.58 -5.92
N PHE A 23 -1.18 6.56 -6.85
CA PHE A 23 -1.01 7.60 -7.88
C PHE A 23 -1.18 7.09 -9.32
N SER A 24 -1.60 5.83 -9.51
CA SER A 24 -1.92 5.27 -10.84
C SER A 24 -3.36 5.59 -11.25
N PRO A 25 -3.66 5.59 -12.56
CA PRO A 25 -5.02 5.50 -13.09
C PRO A 25 -5.86 4.34 -12.54
N ILE A 26 -5.28 3.35 -11.85
CA ILE A 26 -6.05 2.32 -11.15
C ILE A 26 -7.03 2.95 -10.12
N VAL A 27 -6.65 4.07 -9.49
CA VAL A 27 -7.52 4.79 -8.55
C VAL A 27 -8.80 5.29 -9.22
N THR A 28 -8.73 5.70 -10.49
CA THR A 28 -9.88 6.24 -11.21
C THR A 28 -10.94 5.17 -11.49
N LEU A 29 -10.57 3.88 -11.43
CA LEU A 29 -11.54 2.79 -11.50
C LEU A 29 -12.48 2.80 -10.28
N PHE A 30 -11.98 3.23 -9.12
CA PHE A 30 -12.71 3.32 -7.86
C PHE A 30 -13.25 4.74 -7.59
N ASP A 31 -12.88 5.73 -8.42
CA ASP A 31 -13.40 7.11 -8.39
C ASP A 31 -14.79 7.20 -9.02
N ARG A 32 -15.68 6.33 -8.56
CA ARG A 32 -17.08 6.29 -8.93
C ARG A 32 -17.91 6.62 -7.70
N PRO A 33 -19.10 7.23 -7.84
CA PRO A 33 -20.01 7.48 -6.73
C PRO A 33 -20.68 6.20 -6.21
N GLU A 34 -19.97 5.06 -6.27
CA GLU A 34 -20.41 3.78 -5.74
C GLU A 34 -20.22 3.79 -4.22
N LEU A 35 -21.33 3.58 -3.50
CA LEU A 35 -21.36 3.50 -2.05
C LEU A 35 -21.45 2.04 -1.62
N TRP A 36 -20.55 1.61 -0.75
CA TRP A 36 -20.61 0.32 -0.09
C TRP A 36 -21.00 0.53 1.37
N PHE A 37 -22.18 0.05 1.77
CA PHE A 37 -22.77 0.30 3.10
C PHE A 37 -22.82 1.81 3.47
N GLY A 38 -23.03 2.69 2.48
CA GLY A 38 -23.05 4.15 2.68
C GLY A 38 -21.68 4.83 2.70
N ILE A 39 -20.60 4.07 2.54
CA ILE A 39 -19.22 4.57 2.48
C ILE A 39 -18.74 4.58 1.01
N PRO A 40 -18.17 5.68 0.50
CA PRO A 40 -17.64 5.69 -0.86
C PRO A 40 -16.51 4.68 -1.04
N LEU A 41 -16.61 3.90 -2.12
CA LEU A 41 -15.67 2.83 -2.45
C LEU A 41 -14.22 3.32 -2.54
N LEU A 42 -14.02 4.55 -3.02
CA LEU A 42 -12.71 5.20 -3.08
C LEU A 42 -12.01 5.26 -1.71
N TYR A 43 -12.75 5.60 -0.64
CA TYR A 43 -12.16 5.64 0.71
C TYR A 43 -11.75 4.24 1.16
N LEU A 44 -12.61 3.24 0.96
CA LEU A 44 -12.28 1.86 1.31
C LEU A 44 -11.03 1.37 0.58
N TYR A 45 -10.89 1.71 -0.70
CA TYR A 45 -9.69 1.41 -1.48
C TYR A 45 -8.46 2.10 -0.87
N LEU A 46 -8.50 3.41 -0.64
CA LEU A 46 -7.37 4.18 -0.10
C LEU A 46 -6.91 3.65 1.26
N PHE A 47 -7.85 3.43 2.19
CA PHE A 47 -7.54 2.90 3.51
C PHE A 47 -7.01 1.46 3.45
N SER A 48 -7.56 0.62 2.56
CA SER A 48 -7.08 -0.76 2.39
C SER A 48 -5.65 -0.79 1.86
N VAL A 49 -5.33 0.00 0.83
CA VAL A 49 -3.96 0.12 0.29
C VAL A 49 -3.01 0.63 1.38
N TRP A 50 -3.44 1.63 2.15
CA TRP A 50 -2.63 2.19 3.24
C TRP A 50 -2.31 1.18 4.33
N VAL A 51 -3.31 0.42 4.80
CA VAL A 51 -3.12 -0.67 5.78
C VAL A 51 -2.18 -1.74 5.23
N LEU A 52 -2.33 -2.10 3.94
CA LEU A 52 -1.46 -3.10 3.29
C LEU A 52 -0.01 -2.62 3.23
N LEU A 53 0.24 -1.34 2.96
CA LEU A 53 1.60 -0.76 2.98
C LEU A 53 2.20 -0.79 4.39
N ILE A 54 1.43 -0.39 5.41
CA ILE A 54 1.89 -0.44 6.81
C ILE A 54 2.19 -1.88 7.24
N ALA A 55 1.29 -2.82 6.96
CA ALA A 55 1.49 -4.23 7.27
C ALA A 55 2.73 -4.79 6.56
N SER A 56 2.96 -4.41 5.29
CA SER A 56 4.15 -4.80 4.54
C SER A 56 5.42 -4.25 5.17
N MET A 57 5.44 -2.97 5.56
CA MET A 57 6.58 -2.37 6.27
C MET A 57 6.81 -3.04 7.62
N ALA A 58 5.75 -3.27 8.40
CA ALA A 58 5.80 -3.95 9.69
C ALA A 58 6.32 -5.38 9.54
N PHE A 59 5.96 -6.11 8.47
CA PHE A 59 6.49 -7.44 8.18
C PHE A 59 7.97 -7.40 7.78
N VAL A 60 8.37 -6.46 6.93
CA VAL A 60 9.78 -6.31 6.49
C VAL A 60 10.69 -5.96 7.67
N ILE A 61 10.23 -5.10 8.58
CA ILE A 61 11.00 -4.65 9.75
C ILE A 61 10.91 -5.63 10.91
N GLY A 62 9.73 -6.19 11.13
CA GLY A 62 9.33 -7.02 12.27
C GLY A 62 9.54 -8.53 12.08
N GLY A 63 9.83 -9.01 10.86
CA GLY A 63 10.33 -10.37 10.60
C GLY A 63 11.71 -10.68 11.22
N ARG A 64 12.13 -9.91 12.23
CA ARG A 64 13.32 -10.07 13.07
C ARG A 64 13.03 -10.92 14.32
N LYS A 65 12.30 -12.03 14.16
CA LYS A 65 12.27 -13.09 15.17
C LYS A 65 13.11 -14.26 14.69
#